data_AF-A0A0D6LUC1-F1
#
_entry.id   AF-A0A0D6LUC1-F1
#
_cell.length_a   1.000
_cell.length_b   1.000
_cell.length_c   1.000
_cell.angle_alpha   90.00
_cell.angle_beta   90.00
_cell.angle_gamma   90.00
#
_symmetry.space_group_name_H-M   'P 1'
#
loop_
_entity.id
_entity.type
_entity.pdbx_description
1 polymer ?
#
loop_
_entity_poly.entity_id
_entity_poly.type
_entity_poly.pdbx_seq_one_letter_code
_entity_poly.pdbx_strand_id
1 'polypeptide(L)'
;MDVAARAPDWQFRAITRKGTLNLSNDKKTAQMDWDLSSDRDIMSGFSYKGRGMELSDITEYNGHILSPDDKTGILFEIKNDKVKALPWVILNAGPGNTTKGMKTEWLTIKRSFLYAGGHGVEYRDDKGVVFSEDQMWIKVRSVNWKDAYVKVREYAGIKAPGYMTHEAVQWSDIHNRGTNLLITADERFNTFDIVRVGPLDHPERGFSAFAFVPGTNDEIIVALKSEEIDGRAPESYVTVFDIHGQILMEDQKLGNHYKFEGIFFL
;
A
#
# COMPACT_ATOMS: atom_id res chain seq x y z
N MET A 1 25.09 15.20 24.12
CA MET A 1 26.07 14.27 23.52
C MET A 1 26.30 14.80 22.12
N ASP A 2 27.27 15.71 21.94
CA ASP A 2 27.22 16.59 20.76
C ASP A 2 28.31 16.27 19.72
N VAL A 3 29.36 15.55 20.13
CA VAL A 3 30.45 15.10 19.22
C VAL A 3 30.52 13.56 19.15
N ALA A 4 30.06 12.86 20.20
CA ALA A 4 30.03 11.39 20.26
C ALA A 4 28.72 10.76 19.71
N ALA A 5 27.77 11.56 19.23
CA ALA A 5 26.53 11.08 18.62
C ALA A 5 26.65 10.81 17.11
N ARG A 6 27.86 10.92 16.54
CA ARG A 6 28.09 10.64 15.12
C ARG A 6 28.11 9.13 14.88
N ALA A 7 26.94 8.60 14.52
CA ALA A 7 26.83 7.34 13.79
C ALA A 7 27.29 7.55 12.32
N PRO A 8 27.54 6.49 11.55
CA PRO A 8 27.88 6.61 10.12
C PRO A 8 26.80 7.39 9.35
N ASP A 9 27.18 8.01 8.24
CA ASP A 9 26.24 8.66 7.32
C ASP A 9 25.34 7.59 6.67
N TRP A 10 24.20 7.31 7.30
CA TRP A 10 23.19 6.42 6.73
C TRP A 10 22.19 7.26 5.94
N GLN A 11 22.23 7.10 4.61
CA GLN A 11 21.16 7.54 3.74
C GLN A 11 20.43 6.33 3.19
N PHE A 12 19.10 6.40 3.26
CA PHE A 12 18.20 5.42 2.69
C PHE A 12 17.50 6.03 1.49
N ARG A 13 17.08 5.19 0.54
CA ARG A 13 16.57 5.60 -0.76
C ARG A 13 15.28 4.86 -1.10
N ALA A 14 14.30 5.61 -1.58
CA ALA A 14 13.16 5.13 -2.37
C ALA A 14 13.23 5.72 -3.78
N ILE A 15 12.34 5.28 -4.67
CA ILE A 15 12.27 5.76 -6.07
C ILE A 15 10.84 6.13 -6.43
N THR A 16 10.67 7.24 -7.14
CA THR A 16 9.43 7.55 -7.86
C THR A 16 9.61 7.37 -9.35
N ARG A 17 8.54 6.93 -10.02
CA ARG A 17 8.41 6.88 -11.47
C ARG A 17 7.07 7.48 -11.88
N LYS A 18 7.08 8.22 -12.99
CA LYS A 18 5.87 8.78 -13.61
C LYS A 18 5.43 7.92 -14.79
N GLY A 19 4.14 7.95 -15.07
CA GLY A 19 3.56 7.33 -16.25
C GLY A 19 2.26 8.03 -16.65
N THR A 20 1.73 7.63 -17.79
CA THR A 20 0.44 8.10 -18.31
C THR A 20 -0.47 6.92 -18.54
N LEU A 21 -1.66 6.97 -17.93
CA LEU A 21 -2.74 6.03 -18.18
C LEU A 21 -3.68 6.61 -19.23
N ASN A 22 -3.86 5.90 -20.34
CA ASN A 22 -4.83 6.21 -21.37
C ASN A 22 -5.97 5.19 -21.33
N LEU A 23 -7.20 5.67 -21.21
CA LEU A 23 -8.40 4.84 -21.22
C LEU A 23 -9.16 5.09 -22.54
N SER A 24 -9.65 4.04 -23.18
CA SER A 24 -10.48 4.18 -24.38
C SER A 24 -11.79 4.92 -24.08
N ASN A 25 -12.39 5.54 -25.11
CA ASN A 25 -13.67 6.26 -24.95
C ASN A 25 -14.82 5.38 -24.45
N ASP A 26 -14.81 4.09 -24.83
CA ASP A 26 -15.79 3.09 -24.37
C ASP A 26 -15.41 2.46 -23.02
N LYS A 27 -14.25 2.83 -22.46
CA LYS A 27 -13.69 2.36 -21.20
C LYS A 27 -13.47 0.84 -21.14
N LYS A 28 -13.27 0.19 -22.28
CA LYS A 28 -13.03 -1.26 -22.36
C LYS A 28 -11.57 -1.64 -22.53
N THR A 29 -10.70 -0.69 -22.86
CA THR A 29 -9.27 -0.93 -22.97
C THR A 29 -8.48 0.19 -22.31
N ALA A 30 -7.35 -0.17 -21.74
CA ALA A 30 -6.41 0.78 -21.16
C ALA A 30 -4.99 0.54 -21.68
N GLN A 31 -4.18 1.59 -21.69
CA GLN A 31 -2.76 1.54 -22.01
C GLN A 31 -1.98 2.37 -20.99
N MET A 32 -0.86 1.83 -20.50
CA MET A 32 0.01 2.51 -19.56
C MET A 32 1.40 2.74 -20.17
N ASP A 33 1.78 4.00 -20.30
CA ASP A 33 3.10 4.40 -20.76
C ASP A 33 3.91 4.94 -19.58
N TRP A 34 4.86 4.15 -19.07
CA TRP A 34 5.75 4.56 -17.99
C TRP A 34 7.03 5.22 -18.52
N ASP A 35 7.41 6.34 -17.93
CA ASP A 35 8.65 7.04 -18.27
C ASP A 35 9.79 6.55 -17.39
N LEU A 36 10.56 5.57 -17.87
CA LEU A 36 11.75 5.08 -17.15
C LEU A 36 12.80 6.17 -16.92
N SER A 37 12.83 7.22 -17.76
CA SER A 37 13.74 8.35 -17.57
C SER A 37 13.28 9.31 -16.46
N SER A 38 12.04 9.15 -16.00
CA SER A 38 11.50 9.90 -14.86
C SER A 38 11.87 9.31 -13.50
N ASP A 39 12.59 8.19 -13.46
CA ASP A 39 13.09 7.60 -12.22
C ASP A 39 13.86 8.65 -11.42
N ARG A 40 13.39 8.89 -10.19
CA ARG A 40 14.03 9.83 -9.27
C ARG A 40 14.14 9.24 -7.90
N ASP A 41 15.31 9.41 -7.32
CA ASP A 41 15.58 9.02 -5.96
C ASP A 41 14.84 9.93 -5.00
N ILE A 42 14.42 9.37 -3.88
CA ILE A 42 13.98 10.12 -2.71
C ILE A 42 14.82 9.59 -1.57
N MET A 43 15.53 10.50 -0.89
CA MET A 43 16.48 10.13 0.15
C MET A 43 16.10 10.71 1.51
N SER A 44 16.42 9.96 2.56
CA SER A 44 16.28 10.39 3.94
C SER A 44 17.35 9.74 4.81
N GLY A 45 17.76 10.45 5.87
CA GLY A 45 18.63 9.89 6.91
C GLY A 45 17.86 9.27 8.08
N PHE A 46 16.53 9.41 8.11
CA PHE A 46 15.71 8.80 9.16
C PHE A 46 15.72 7.28 8.99
N SER A 47 15.96 6.59 10.10
CA SER A 47 15.97 5.14 10.12
C SER A 47 15.59 4.60 11.48
N TYR A 48 15.12 3.35 11.47
CA TYR A 48 14.85 2.56 12.65
C TYR A 48 15.60 1.24 12.52
N LYS A 49 16.55 1.00 13.44
CA LYS A 49 17.44 -0.17 13.42
C LYS A 49 18.17 -0.36 12.07
N GLY A 50 18.62 0.73 11.47
CA GLY A 50 19.40 0.70 10.23
C GLY A 50 18.57 0.41 8.97
N ARG A 51 17.26 0.61 9.01
CA ARG A 51 16.36 0.55 7.85
C ARG A 51 15.50 1.81 7.78
N GLY A 52 15.17 2.27 6.59
CA GLY A 52 14.33 3.44 6.35
C GLY A 52 14.07 3.61 4.85
N MET A 53 13.17 4.53 4.50
CA MET A 53 12.72 4.75 3.11
C MET A 53 12.17 3.47 2.44
N GLU A 54 11.63 2.54 3.23
CA GLU A 54 10.83 1.43 2.72
C GLU A 54 9.39 1.93 2.63
N LEU A 55 9.15 2.68 1.56
CA LEU A 55 7.90 3.40 1.31
C LEU A 55 6.83 2.47 0.75
N SER A 56 5.74 2.28 1.50
CA SER A 56 4.78 1.19 1.25
C SER A 56 3.38 1.62 0.81
N ASP A 57 3.16 2.91 0.54
CA ASP A 57 2.01 3.43 -0.22
C ASP A 57 2.25 4.89 -0.63
N ILE A 58 1.35 5.51 -1.39
CA ILE A 58 1.38 6.94 -1.70
C ILE A 58 -0.03 7.49 -1.94
N THR A 59 -0.33 8.66 -1.38
CA THR A 59 -1.61 9.34 -1.64
C THR A 59 -1.48 10.86 -1.55
N GLU A 60 -2.40 11.59 -2.18
CA GLU A 60 -2.53 13.04 -1.99
C GLU A 60 -3.56 13.31 -0.88
N TYR A 61 -3.18 14.10 0.12
CA TYR A 61 -4.05 14.50 1.21
C TYR A 61 -3.81 15.96 1.60
N ASN A 62 -4.84 16.81 1.42
CA ASN A 62 -4.84 18.23 1.79
C ASN A 62 -3.67 19.05 1.20
N GLY A 63 -3.33 18.80 -0.05
CA GLY A 63 -2.23 19.44 -0.78
C GLY A 63 -0.86 18.80 -0.56
N HIS A 64 -0.78 17.67 0.15
CA HIS A 64 0.45 16.97 0.47
C HIS A 64 0.46 15.59 -0.19
N ILE A 65 1.52 15.27 -0.94
CA ILE A 65 1.76 13.90 -1.41
C ILE A 65 2.46 13.15 -0.29
N LEU A 66 1.83 12.13 0.27
CA LEU A 66 2.27 11.45 1.47
C LEU A 66 2.59 10.00 1.19
N SER A 67 3.68 9.50 1.78
CA SER A 67 4.10 8.11 1.66
C SER A 67 4.66 7.61 3.00
N PRO A 68 4.19 6.47 3.54
CA PRO A 68 4.63 5.97 4.84
C PRO A 68 5.87 5.10 4.69
N ASP A 69 6.84 5.26 5.58
CA ASP A 69 7.96 4.33 5.75
C ASP A 69 7.60 3.25 6.78
N ASP A 70 7.52 2.01 6.33
CA ASP A 70 7.04 0.87 7.11
C ASP A 70 8.03 0.45 8.24
N LYS A 71 9.25 1.00 8.29
CA LYS A 71 10.21 0.73 9.38
C LYS A 71 10.19 1.79 10.44
N THR A 72 10.25 3.05 10.01
CA THR A 72 10.31 4.17 10.94
C THR A 72 8.94 4.55 11.48
N GLY A 73 7.87 4.19 10.75
CA GLY A 73 6.51 4.67 11.00
C GLY A 73 6.34 6.13 10.64
N ILE A 74 7.30 6.77 9.96
CA ILE A 74 7.20 8.16 9.54
C ILE A 74 6.36 8.21 8.26
N LEU A 75 5.32 9.04 8.30
CA LEU A 75 4.64 9.50 7.10
C LEU A 75 5.43 10.67 6.54
N PHE A 76 6.01 10.50 5.36
CA PHE A 76 6.78 11.52 4.67
C PHE A 76 5.91 12.27 3.68
N GLU A 77 6.07 13.59 3.64
CA GLU A 77 5.64 14.39 2.49
C GLU A 77 6.71 14.35 1.40
N ILE A 78 6.30 13.94 0.20
CA ILE A 78 7.13 13.85 -0.98
C ILE A 78 7.02 15.15 -1.79
N LYS A 79 8.11 15.91 -1.85
CA LYS A 79 8.20 17.13 -2.66
C LYS A 79 8.83 16.83 -4.02
N ASN A 80 7.98 16.71 -5.04
CA ASN A 80 8.34 16.39 -6.43
C ASN A 80 9.38 17.34 -7.06
N ASP A 81 9.43 18.58 -6.62
CA ASP A 81 10.34 19.62 -7.13
C ASP A 81 11.75 19.54 -6.53
N LYS A 82 11.90 18.93 -5.35
CA LYS A 82 13.13 19.00 -4.56
C LYS A 82 13.79 17.67 -4.24
N VAL A 83 13.22 16.53 -4.65
CA VAL A 83 13.78 15.20 -4.35
C VAL A 83 13.95 15.05 -2.81
N LYS A 84 12.89 15.40 -2.07
CA LYS A 84 12.90 15.41 -0.60
C LYS A 84 11.72 14.65 -0.04
N ALA A 85 12.02 13.75 0.89
CA ALA A 85 11.07 13.21 1.85
C ALA A 85 11.14 14.07 3.12
N LEU A 86 10.08 14.85 3.37
CA LEU A 86 9.97 15.68 4.56
C LEU A 86 9.19 14.89 5.63
N PRO A 87 9.77 14.60 6.81
CA PRO A 87 9.02 13.93 7.88
C PRO A 87 7.80 14.78 8.25
N TRP A 88 6.62 14.19 8.22
CA TRP A 88 5.37 14.92 8.51
C TRP A 88 4.77 14.48 9.85
N VAL A 89 4.48 13.19 10.00
CA VAL A 89 3.90 12.60 11.22
C VAL A 89 4.60 11.28 11.51
N ILE A 90 4.80 10.94 12.79
CA ILE A 90 5.23 9.60 13.20
C ILE A 90 4.03 8.80 13.70
N LEU A 91 3.84 7.61 13.14
CA LEU A 91 2.82 6.64 13.49
C LEU A 91 3.44 5.61 14.43
N ASN A 92 3.08 5.65 15.71
CA ASN A 92 3.52 4.64 16.68
C ASN A 92 2.75 3.33 16.50
N ALA A 93 3.41 2.17 16.60
CA ALA A 93 2.78 0.88 16.37
C ALA A 93 1.62 0.57 17.36
N GLY A 94 0.73 -0.34 16.95
CA GLY A 94 -0.31 -0.89 17.83
C GLY A 94 -1.23 0.19 18.43
N PRO A 95 -1.47 0.19 19.76
CA PRO A 95 -2.34 1.18 20.41
C PRO A 95 -1.76 2.61 20.42
N GLY A 96 -0.49 2.80 20.04
CA GLY A 96 0.20 4.08 20.11
C GLY A 96 0.98 4.31 21.41
N ASN A 97 1.18 3.27 22.23
CA ASN A 97 1.96 3.28 23.47
C ASN A 97 3.16 2.32 23.41
N THR A 98 3.75 2.15 22.21
CA THR A 98 4.91 1.28 21.97
C THR A 98 6.19 2.10 21.79
N THR A 99 7.32 1.41 21.63
CA THR A 99 8.61 2.04 21.31
C THR A 99 8.98 1.89 19.83
N LYS A 100 8.05 1.46 18.98
CA LYS A 100 8.28 1.12 17.57
C LYS A 100 7.46 2.02 16.64
N GLY A 101 7.99 2.30 15.46
CA GLY A 101 7.20 2.80 14.34
C GLY A 101 6.19 1.76 13.87
N MET A 102 5.04 2.22 13.38
CA MET A 102 4.03 1.36 12.77
C MET A 102 4.51 0.87 11.40
N LYS A 103 4.45 -0.44 11.18
CA LYS A 103 4.56 -1.05 9.84
C LYS A 103 3.29 -0.73 9.06
N THR A 104 3.32 0.37 8.34
CA THR A 104 2.19 0.88 7.57
C THR A 104 2.32 0.36 6.15
N GLU A 105 1.29 -0.31 5.68
CA GLU A 105 1.26 -0.99 4.38
C GLU A 105 0.25 -0.38 3.41
N TRP A 106 -0.69 0.42 3.91
CA TRP A 106 -1.69 1.06 3.05
C TRP A 106 -2.16 2.38 3.65
N LEU A 107 -2.56 3.28 2.78
CA LEU A 107 -3.20 4.55 3.05
C LEU A 107 -4.55 4.63 2.34
N THR A 108 -5.55 5.20 3.01
CA THR A 108 -6.81 5.56 2.34
C THR A 108 -7.44 6.78 2.97
N ILE A 109 -8.35 7.43 2.24
CA ILE A 109 -9.04 8.63 2.71
C ILE A 109 -10.52 8.33 2.81
N LYS A 110 -11.08 8.63 3.99
CA LYS A 110 -12.52 8.49 4.23
C LYS A 110 -13.03 9.68 5.03
N ARG A 111 -14.08 10.34 4.53
CA ARG A 111 -14.72 11.49 5.19
C ARG A 111 -13.69 12.55 5.65
N SER A 112 -12.78 12.90 4.75
CA SER A 112 -11.71 13.89 4.96
C SER A 112 -10.62 13.53 5.96
N PHE A 113 -10.57 12.28 6.44
CA PHE A 113 -9.46 11.79 7.27
C PHE A 113 -8.60 10.83 6.47
N LEU A 114 -7.28 10.98 6.62
CA LEU A 114 -6.30 9.98 6.20
C LEU A 114 -6.28 8.83 7.22
N TYR A 115 -6.40 7.61 6.71
CA TYR A 115 -6.27 6.36 7.43
C TYR A 115 -4.99 5.68 6.98
N ALA A 116 -4.21 5.18 7.94
CA ALA A 116 -3.06 4.34 7.69
C ALA A 116 -3.23 3.00 8.40
N GLY A 117 -2.94 1.88 7.73
CA GLY A 117 -3.06 0.56 8.33
C GLY A 117 -1.87 -0.34 8.05
N GLY A 118 -1.74 -1.39 8.87
CA GLY A 118 -0.74 -2.42 8.66
C GLY A 118 -1.29 -3.61 7.87
N HIS A 119 -0.50 -4.68 7.79
CA HIS A 119 -0.87 -5.91 7.08
C HIS A 119 -2.17 -6.57 7.56
N GLY A 120 -2.63 -6.31 8.78
CA GLY A 120 -3.85 -6.92 9.31
C GLY A 120 -3.71 -8.38 9.77
N VAL A 121 -2.49 -8.83 10.07
CA VAL A 121 -2.19 -10.20 10.53
C VAL A 121 -1.55 -10.19 11.91
N GLU A 122 -1.77 -11.26 12.70
CA GLU A 122 -1.08 -11.43 13.97
C GLU A 122 0.40 -11.81 13.76
N TYR A 123 1.31 -11.25 14.57
CA TYR A 123 2.68 -11.73 14.62
C TYR A 123 2.76 -13.05 15.38
N ARG A 124 3.38 -14.05 14.77
CA ARG A 124 3.54 -15.40 15.33
C ARG A 124 5.01 -15.78 15.42
N ASP A 125 5.37 -16.55 16.45
CA ASP A 125 6.69 -17.18 16.55
C ASP A 125 6.80 -18.40 15.63
N ASP A 126 7.96 -19.07 15.66
CA ASP A 126 8.26 -20.29 14.88
C ASP A 126 7.34 -21.48 15.22
N LYS A 127 6.64 -21.42 16.36
CA LYS A 127 5.65 -22.41 16.80
C LYS A 127 4.21 -22.00 16.47
N GLY A 128 4.02 -20.87 15.79
CA GLY A 128 2.70 -20.33 15.42
C GLY A 128 1.97 -19.62 16.55
N VAL A 129 2.63 -19.39 17.70
CA VAL A 129 2.05 -18.71 18.86
C VAL A 129 2.03 -17.21 18.60
N VAL A 130 0.86 -16.60 18.74
CA VAL A 130 0.70 -15.15 18.60
C VAL A 130 1.40 -14.44 19.75
N PHE A 131 2.32 -13.53 19.44
CA PHE A 131 3.01 -12.71 20.43
C PHE A 131 2.71 -11.20 20.31
N SER A 132 2.13 -10.75 19.19
CA SER A 132 1.67 -9.36 19.02
C SER A 132 0.58 -9.27 17.95
N GLU A 133 -0.28 -8.27 18.07
CA GLU A 133 -1.35 -7.93 17.12
C GLU A 133 -1.20 -6.48 16.61
N ASP A 134 -0.02 -5.88 16.75
CA ASP A 134 0.22 -4.46 16.47
C ASP A 134 -0.12 -4.06 15.01
N GLN A 135 0.08 -4.98 14.05
CA GLN A 135 -0.24 -4.78 12.63
C GLN A 135 -1.74 -4.83 12.31
N MET A 136 -2.58 -5.17 13.29
CA MET A 136 -4.04 -5.15 13.17
C MET A 136 -4.65 -3.83 13.66
N TRP A 137 -3.83 -2.83 13.99
CA TRP A 137 -4.27 -1.49 14.35
C TRP A 137 -4.16 -0.54 13.15
N ILE A 138 -5.05 0.44 13.10
CA ILE A 138 -5.04 1.52 12.11
C ILE A 138 -4.86 2.89 12.78
N LYS A 139 -4.51 3.91 11.98
CA LYS A 139 -4.30 5.31 12.39
C LYS A 139 -5.21 6.25 11.63
N VAL A 140 -6.19 6.77 12.37
CA VAL A 140 -6.86 8.07 12.19
C VAL A 140 -6.92 8.72 13.58
N ARG A 141 -7.23 7.85 14.54
CA ARG A 141 -6.73 7.70 15.90
C ARG A 141 -6.27 6.24 16.00
N SER A 142 -5.52 5.83 17.02
CA SER A 142 -5.18 4.40 17.19
C SER A 142 -6.47 3.59 17.41
N VAL A 143 -6.88 2.80 16.44
CA VAL A 143 -8.10 1.95 16.50
C VAL A 143 -7.73 0.50 16.24
N ASN A 144 -8.20 -0.39 17.09
CA ASN A 144 -8.05 -1.83 16.90
C ASN A 144 -9.00 -2.29 15.79
N TRP A 145 -8.43 -2.87 14.72
CA TRP A 145 -9.15 -3.36 13.55
C TRP A 145 -9.11 -4.88 13.42
N LYS A 146 -8.68 -5.60 14.47
CA LYS A 146 -8.63 -7.07 14.50
C LYS A 146 -9.92 -7.71 14.00
N ASP A 147 -11.07 -7.31 14.54
CA ASP A 147 -12.35 -7.92 14.15
C ASP A 147 -12.68 -7.68 12.67
N ALA A 148 -12.33 -6.51 12.13
CA ALA A 148 -12.52 -6.20 10.71
C ALA A 148 -11.65 -7.12 9.83
N TYR A 149 -10.35 -7.23 10.13
CA TYR A 149 -9.44 -8.11 9.39
C TYR A 149 -9.83 -9.58 9.50
N VAL A 150 -10.22 -10.05 10.69
CA VAL A 150 -10.67 -11.43 10.89
C VAL A 150 -11.92 -11.73 10.07
N LYS A 151 -12.91 -10.82 10.06
CA LYS A 151 -14.12 -10.99 9.24
C LYS A 151 -13.80 -11.07 7.75
N VAL A 152 -12.91 -10.21 7.25
CA VAL A 152 -12.47 -10.23 5.84
C VAL A 152 -11.80 -11.57 5.50
N ARG A 153 -10.85 -12.01 6.34
CA ARG A 153 -10.15 -13.30 6.20
C ARG A 153 -11.12 -14.48 6.21
N GLU A 154 -12.06 -14.51 7.16
CA GLU A 154 -13.05 -15.59 7.29
C GLU A 154 -14.03 -15.61 6.11
N TYR A 155 -14.44 -14.44 5.63
CA TYR A 155 -15.29 -14.32 4.45
C TYR A 155 -14.61 -14.88 3.19
N ALA A 156 -13.29 -14.72 3.08
CA ALA A 156 -12.48 -15.35 2.05
C ALA A 156 -12.32 -16.88 2.20
N GLY A 157 -12.93 -17.48 3.22
CA GLY A 157 -12.81 -18.91 3.51
C GLY A 157 -11.49 -19.31 4.18
N ILE A 158 -10.70 -18.34 4.65
CA ILE A 158 -9.40 -18.60 5.30
C ILE A 158 -9.60 -18.65 6.82
N LYS A 159 -9.20 -19.76 7.44
CA LYS A 159 -9.21 -19.94 8.90
C LYS A 159 -7.80 -19.91 9.45
N ALA A 160 -7.63 -19.45 10.68
CA ALA A 160 -6.37 -19.57 11.39
C ALA A 160 -5.91 -21.06 11.46
N PRO A 161 -4.61 -21.37 11.31
CA PRO A 161 -3.48 -20.43 11.22
C PRO A 161 -3.22 -19.83 9.83
N GLY A 162 -4.06 -20.11 8.83
CA GLY A 162 -4.06 -19.38 7.56
C GLY A 162 -4.32 -17.89 7.77
N TYR A 163 -3.76 -17.06 6.89
CA TYR A 163 -3.75 -15.61 7.04
C TYR A 163 -4.00 -14.90 5.70
N MET A 164 -4.31 -13.60 5.79
CA MET A 164 -4.49 -12.70 4.66
C MET A 164 -3.78 -11.39 4.98
N THR A 165 -2.82 -11.00 4.15
CA THR A 165 -2.14 -9.71 4.26
C THR A 165 -2.87 -8.66 3.44
N HIS A 166 -2.86 -7.42 3.93
CA HIS A 166 -3.48 -6.27 3.28
C HIS A 166 -2.41 -5.21 3.03
N GLU A 167 -2.13 -4.94 1.76
CA GLU A 167 -1.17 -3.91 1.29
C GLU A 167 -1.83 -2.88 0.37
N ALA A 168 -3.08 -3.13 -0.06
CA ALA A 168 -3.83 -2.17 -0.83
C ALA A 168 -5.24 -2.08 -0.26
N VAL A 169 -5.68 -0.89 0.14
CA VAL A 169 -7.03 -0.65 0.68
C VAL A 169 -7.49 0.72 0.21
N GLN A 170 -8.68 0.81 -0.40
CA GLN A 170 -9.30 2.10 -0.71
C GLN A 170 -10.72 2.21 -0.15
N TRP A 171 -11.14 3.43 0.14
CA TRP A 171 -12.53 3.76 0.43
C TRP A 171 -13.15 4.45 -0.78
N SER A 172 -14.36 4.04 -1.16
CA SER A 172 -15.15 4.73 -2.17
C SER A 172 -16.31 5.48 -1.52
N ASP A 173 -16.33 6.80 -1.65
CA ASP A 173 -17.47 7.63 -1.24
C ASP A 173 -18.69 7.38 -2.14
N ILE A 174 -18.47 7.01 -3.42
CA ILE A 174 -19.53 6.71 -4.40
C ILE A 174 -20.27 5.43 -4.00
N HIS A 175 -19.54 4.39 -3.66
CA HIS A 175 -20.10 3.08 -3.32
C HIS A 175 -20.36 2.90 -1.81
N ASN A 176 -19.95 3.89 -0.99
CA ASN A 176 -20.01 3.92 0.48
C ASN A 176 -19.51 2.63 1.14
N ARG A 177 -18.40 2.12 0.60
CA ARG A 177 -17.81 0.83 0.99
C ARG A 177 -16.29 0.88 0.82
N GLY A 178 -15.60 0.10 1.64
CA GLY A 178 -14.20 -0.20 1.41
C GLY A 178 -14.11 -1.10 0.18
N THR A 179 -13.29 -0.71 -0.78
CA THR A 179 -12.85 -1.59 -1.85
C THR A 179 -11.46 -2.08 -1.48
N ASN A 180 -11.30 -3.39 -1.44
CA ASN A 180 -10.02 -4.00 -1.64
C ASN A 180 -10.26 -4.83 -2.87
N LEU A 181 -9.50 -4.65 -3.93
CA LEU A 181 -9.49 -5.68 -4.95
C LEU A 181 -8.69 -6.81 -4.30
N LEU A 182 -9.30 -7.78 -3.61
CA LEU A 182 -10.45 -8.56 -4.07
C LEU A 182 -11.49 -8.96 -3.00
N ILE A 183 -11.77 -8.10 -2.02
CA ILE A 183 -12.88 -8.24 -1.07
C ILE A 183 -13.47 -6.86 -0.83
N THR A 184 -14.71 -6.66 -1.26
CA THR A 184 -15.47 -5.45 -0.96
C THR A 184 -16.22 -5.64 0.36
N ALA A 185 -16.27 -4.63 1.21
CA ALA A 185 -17.02 -4.67 2.47
C ALA A 185 -17.76 -3.36 2.72
N ASP A 186 -19.00 -3.42 3.24
CA ASP A 186 -19.67 -2.22 3.72
C ASP A 186 -18.90 -1.58 4.88
N GLU A 187 -19.21 -0.33 5.21
CA GLU A 187 -18.52 0.43 6.26
C GLU A 187 -18.41 -0.30 7.61
N ARG A 188 -19.37 -1.18 7.90
CA ARG A 188 -19.47 -1.93 9.16
C ARG A 188 -18.95 -3.36 9.08
N PHE A 189 -18.45 -3.80 7.93
CA PHE A 189 -17.97 -5.17 7.72
C PHE A 189 -19.06 -6.21 8.09
N ASN A 190 -20.30 -5.97 7.66
CA ASN A 190 -21.46 -6.84 7.78
C ASN A 190 -21.76 -7.59 6.48
N THR A 191 -21.48 -6.96 5.34
CA THR A 191 -21.69 -7.54 4.01
C THR A 191 -20.41 -7.48 3.21
N PHE A 192 -20.13 -8.54 2.45
CA PHE A 192 -18.91 -8.67 1.70
C PHE A 192 -19.18 -9.23 0.30
N ASP A 193 -18.34 -8.87 -0.67
CA ASP A 193 -18.35 -9.43 -2.03
C ASP A 193 -16.91 -9.78 -2.45
N ILE A 194 -16.72 -10.94 -3.11
CA ILE A 194 -15.42 -11.38 -3.66
C ILE A 194 -15.56 -11.47 -5.18
N VAL A 195 -14.68 -10.81 -5.90
CA VAL A 195 -14.74 -10.71 -7.37
C VAL A 195 -13.43 -11.14 -7.97
N ARG A 196 -13.27 -12.31 -8.56
CA ARG A 196 -11.97 -12.71 -9.16
C ARG A 196 -11.55 -11.75 -10.29
N VAL A 197 -10.35 -11.18 -10.18
CA VAL A 197 -9.73 -10.29 -11.17
C VAL A 197 -8.80 -11.11 -12.04
N GLY A 198 -9.20 -11.33 -13.29
CA GLY A 198 -8.44 -12.13 -14.24
C GLY A 198 -8.18 -13.59 -13.80
N PRO A 199 -7.44 -14.35 -14.62
CA PRO A 199 -7.00 -15.70 -14.28
C PRO A 199 -5.85 -15.69 -13.26
N LEU A 200 -5.72 -16.77 -12.46
CA LEU A 200 -4.62 -16.95 -11.51
C LEU A 200 -3.43 -17.66 -12.18
N ASP A 201 -2.89 -17.04 -13.23
CA ASP A 201 -1.78 -17.61 -14.01
C ASP A 201 -0.41 -17.29 -13.40
N HIS A 202 -0.37 -16.34 -12.46
CA HIS A 202 0.84 -15.81 -11.81
C HIS A 202 0.68 -15.76 -10.28
N PRO A 203 0.69 -16.92 -9.59
CA PRO A 203 0.51 -16.98 -8.13
C PRO A 203 1.63 -16.30 -7.33
N GLU A 204 2.78 -16.04 -7.95
CA GLU A 204 3.91 -15.32 -7.36
C GLU A 204 3.70 -13.79 -7.25
N ARG A 205 2.66 -13.25 -7.91
CA ARG A 205 2.38 -11.81 -7.94
C ARG A 205 1.28 -11.45 -6.95
N GLY A 206 1.60 -10.62 -5.96
CA GLY A 206 0.64 -10.08 -4.99
C GLY A 206 0.30 -8.62 -5.28
N PHE A 207 -0.96 -8.20 -5.08
CA PHE A 207 -1.32 -6.78 -5.19
C PHE A 207 -0.64 -5.97 -4.08
N SER A 208 0.06 -4.90 -4.47
CA SER A 208 0.82 -4.03 -3.56
C SER A 208 0.21 -2.64 -3.42
N ALA A 209 -0.58 -2.17 -4.39
CA ALA A 209 -1.31 -0.90 -4.31
C ALA A 209 -2.42 -0.86 -5.36
N PHE A 210 -3.41 0.01 -5.18
CA PHE A 210 -4.31 0.38 -6.28
C PHE A 210 -4.93 1.76 -6.06
N ALA A 211 -5.40 2.35 -7.17
CA ALA A 211 -6.18 3.57 -7.18
C ALA A 211 -7.36 3.47 -8.16
N PHE A 212 -8.48 4.10 -7.80
CA PHE A 212 -9.58 4.30 -8.75
C PHE A 212 -9.17 5.31 -9.83
N VAL A 213 -9.50 5.00 -11.07
CA VAL A 213 -9.22 5.89 -12.20
C VAL A 213 -10.19 7.08 -12.14
N PRO A 214 -9.70 8.33 -12.10
CA PRO A 214 -10.57 9.52 -12.05
C PRO A 214 -11.56 9.58 -13.22
N GLY A 215 -12.78 10.05 -12.96
CA GLY A 215 -13.83 10.15 -13.97
C GLY A 215 -14.50 8.82 -14.36
N THR A 216 -14.23 7.75 -13.60
CA THR A 216 -14.83 6.42 -13.84
C THR A 216 -15.86 6.01 -12.78
N ASN A 217 -16.28 6.93 -11.91
CA ASN A 217 -17.20 6.64 -10.79
C ASN A 217 -16.75 5.48 -9.91
N ASP A 218 -15.44 5.35 -9.69
CA ASP A 218 -14.83 4.25 -8.95
C ASP A 218 -15.18 2.87 -9.55
N GLU A 219 -15.37 2.78 -10.88
CA GLU A 219 -15.66 1.52 -11.57
C GLU A 219 -14.42 0.90 -12.22
N ILE A 220 -13.36 1.68 -12.44
CA ILE A 220 -12.12 1.21 -13.06
C ILE A 220 -10.95 1.48 -12.13
N ILE A 221 -10.07 0.50 -12.05
CA ILE A 221 -8.94 0.51 -11.14
C ILE A 221 -7.66 0.22 -11.90
N VAL A 222 -6.63 1.00 -11.58
CA VAL A 222 -5.23 0.67 -11.86
C VAL A 222 -4.62 0.08 -10.59
N ALA A 223 -3.99 -1.08 -10.71
CA ALA A 223 -3.39 -1.77 -9.57
C ALA A 223 -1.94 -2.16 -9.87
N LEU A 224 -1.10 -2.11 -8.85
CA LEU A 224 0.25 -2.62 -8.85
C LEU A 224 0.26 -4.02 -8.26
N LYS A 225 1.10 -4.89 -8.82
CA LYS A 225 1.48 -6.15 -8.23
C LYS A 225 2.99 -6.23 -8.08
N SER A 226 3.46 -6.84 -7.01
CA SER A 226 4.88 -7.14 -6.80
C SER A 226 5.14 -8.65 -6.77
N GLU A 227 6.30 -9.03 -7.26
CA GLU A 227 6.86 -10.38 -7.16
C GLU A 227 8.16 -10.31 -6.35
N GLU A 228 8.20 -11.05 -5.23
CA GLU A 228 9.39 -11.21 -4.40
C GLU A 228 9.67 -12.70 -4.22
N ILE A 229 10.70 -13.19 -4.92
CA ILE A 229 11.14 -14.58 -4.83
C ILE A 229 12.56 -14.58 -4.27
N ASP A 230 12.79 -15.39 -3.24
CA ASP A 230 14.11 -15.54 -2.61
C ASP A 230 15.21 -15.78 -3.65
N GLY A 231 16.25 -14.94 -3.58
CA GLY A 231 17.40 -15.00 -4.49
C GLY A 231 17.17 -14.36 -5.87
N ARG A 232 16.02 -13.73 -6.12
CA ARG A 232 15.75 -12.95 -7.33
C ARG A 232 15.59 -11.46 -6.99
N ALA A 233 15.88 -10.61 -7.96
CA ALA A 233 15.57 -9.20 -7.84
C ALA A 233 14.04 -9.01 -7.88
N PRO A 234 13.48 -8.06 -7.10
CA PRO A 234 12.04 -7.84 -7.07
C PRO A 234 11.55 -7.31 -8.41
N GLU A 235 10.30 -7.61 -8.74
CA GLU A 235 9.65 -7.12 -9.94
C GLU A 235 8.29 -6.51 -9.62
N SER A 236 7.90 -5.52 -10.43
CA SER A 236 6.58 -4.91 -10.32
C SER A 236 5.85 -4.95 -11.66
N TYR A 237 4.53 -5.08 -11.56
CA TYR A 237 3.59 -5.15 -12.66
C TYR A 237 2.46 -4.15 -12.42
N VAL A 238 1.89 -3.63 -13.49
CA VAL A 238 0.66 -2.84 -13.44
C VAL A 238 -0.41 -3.55 -14.27
N THR A 239 -1.65 -3.49 -13.82
CA THR A 239 -2.82 -3.96 -14.57
C THR A 239 -3.96 -2.97 -14.39
N VAL A 240 -4.89 -2.96 -15.33
CA VAL A 240 -6.10 -2.14 -15.26
C VAL A 240 -7.29 -3.05 -15.47
N PHE A 241 -8.31 -2.90 -14.63
CA PHE A 241 -9.51 -3.72 -14.66
C PHE A 241 -10.68 -3.00 -14.03
N ASP A 242 -11.89 -3.48 -14.29
CA ASP A 242 -13.10 -2.94 -13.67
C ASP A 242 -13.41 -3.61 -12.33
N ILE A 243 -14.35 -3.04 -11.58
CA ILE A 243 -14.82 -3.58 -10.28
C ILE A 243 -15.52 -4.94 -10.38
N HIS A 244 -15.77 -5.44 -11.60
CA HIS A 244 -16.33 -6.76 -11.88
C HIS A 244 -15.24 -7.80 -12.24
N GLY A 245 -13.98 -7.39 -12.23
CA GLY A 245 -12.83 -8.25 -12.49
C GLY A 245 -12.50 -8.42 -13.97
N GLN A 246 -13.14 -7.65 -14.86
CA GLN A 246 -12.80 -7.63 -16.28
C GLN A 246 -11.50 -6.88 -16.49
N ILE A 247 -10.51 -7.57 -17.08
CA ILE A 247 -9.22 -6.97 -17.43
C ILE A 247 -9.38 -6.03 -18.63
N LEU A 248 -8.97 -4.77 -18.45
CA LEU A 248 -8.87 -3.74 -19.49
C LEU A 248 -7.43 -3.63 -20.03
N MET A 249 -6.45 -4.01 -19.22
CA MET A 249 -5.03 -4.10 -19.56
C MET A 249 -4.37 -5.22 -18.73
N GLU A 250 -3.81 -6.20 -19.43
CA GLU A 250 -3.04 -7.30 -18.81
C GLU A 250 -1.80 -6.78 -18.05
N ASP A 251 -1.21 -7.64 -17.22
CA ASP A 251 -0.02 -7.31 -16.44
C ASP A 251 1.12 -6.81 -17.35
N GLN A 252 1.49 -5.54 -17.19
CA GLN A 252 2.66 -4.95 -17.82
C GLN A 252 3.77 -4.75 -16.79
N LYS A 253 4.94 -5.32 -17.05
CA LYS A 253 6.13 -5.18 -16.21
C LYS A 253 6.63 -3.74 -16.20
N LEU A 254 6.93 -3.19 -15.02
CA LEU A 254 7.44 -1.81 -14.88
C LEU A 254 8.95 -1.72 -15.16
N GLY A 255 9.72 -2.79 -14.97
CA GLY A 255 11.17 -2.82 -15.27
C GLY A 255 12.06 -2.15 -14.21
N ASN A 256 13.38 -2.26 -14.40
CA ASN A 256 14.47 -1.82 -13.49
C ASN A 256 14.55 -2.53 -12.13
N HIS A 257 13.87 -3.68 -11.96
CA HIS A 257 13.97 -4.52 -10.76
C HIS A 257 13.64 -3.80 -9.44
N TYR A 258 12.61 -2.95 -9.47
CA TYR A 258 12.10 -2.25 -8.28
C TYR A 258 10.77 -2.85 -7.83
N LYS A 259 10.53 -2.81 -6.52
CA LYS A 259 9.21 -3.01 -5.91
C LYS A 259 8.52 -1.65 -5.81
N PHE A 260 7.42 -1.47 -6.54
CA PHE A 260 6.54 -0.31 -6.40
C PHE A 260 5.33 -0.72 -5.55
N GLU A 261 5.17 -0.03 -4.43
CA GLU A 261 4.12 -0.29 -3.42
C GLU A 261 3.13 0.87 -3.31
N GLY A 262 3.15 1.83 -4.24
CA GLY A 262 2.24 2.97 -4.20
C GLY A 262 1.93 3.49 -5.60
N ILE A 263 0.68 3.85 -5.84
CA ILE A 263 0.23 4.49 -7.07
C ILE A 263 -0.82 5.57 -6.77
N PHE A 264 -0.67 6.73 -7.40
CA PHE A 264 -1.64 7.82 -7.29
C PHE A 264 -1.67 8.66 -8.59
N PHE A 265 -2.74 9.43 -8.77
CA PHE A 265 -2.90 10.35 -9.89
C PHE A 265 -2.44 11.77 -9.50
N LEU A 266 -1.66 12.40 -10.39
CA LEU A 266 -1.12 13.76 -10.25
C LEU A 266 -2.10 14.84 -10.70
#